data_AF-A0A969U0U1-F1
#
_entry.id   AF-A0A969U0U1-F1
#
_cell.length_a   1.000
_cell.length_b   1.000
_cell.length_c   1.000
_cell.angle_alpha   90.00
_cell.angle_beta   90.00
_cell.angle_gamma   90.00
#
_symmetry.space_group_name_H-M   'P 1'
#
loop_
_entity.id
_entity.type
_entity.pdbx_description
1 polymer ?
#
loop_
_entity_poly.entity_id
_entity_poly.type
_entity_poly.pdbx_seq_one_letter_code
_entity_poly.pdbx_strand_id
1 'polypeptide(L)'
;MPPRLEAICRTFLVTPALHLIHHSPNFAETNSNFGFSTIIWDRIFGTFRAASASDKPKIGLEYARHAADQTLTALLINPMKPQP
;
A
#
# COMPACT_ATOMS: atom_id res chain seq x y z
N MET A 1 12.53 -4.51 -2.31
CA MET A 1 13.62 -4.70 -1.33
C MET A 1 14.09 -6.15 -1.38
N PRO A 2 15.39 -6.46 -1.19
CA PRO A 2 15.87 -7.84 -1.17
C PRO A 2 15.17 -8.70 -0.09
N PRO A 3 14.82 -9.98 -0.34
CA PRO A 3 13.98 -10.77 0.56
C PRO A 3 14.53 -10.95 1.98
N ARG A 4 15.85 -11.11 2.14
CA ARG A 4 16.47 -11.28 3.46
C ARG A 4 16.39 -10.01 4.30
N LEU A 5 16.62 -8.86 3.66
CA LEU A 5 16.50 -7.56 4.33
C LEU A 5 15.03 -7.27 4.69
N GLU A 6 14.10 -7.64 3.80
CA GLU A 6 12.67 -7.57 4.10
C GLU A 6 12.29 -8.38 5.34
N ALA A 7 12.72 -9.64 5.40
CA ALA A 7 12.43 -10.52 6.52
C ALA A 7 12.95 -10.00 7.87
N ILE A 8 14.12 -9.35 7.88
CA ILE A 8 14.72 -8.77 9.09
C ILE A 8 14.06 -7.43 9.43
N CYS A 9 13.89 -6.52 8.46
CA CYS A 9 13.37 -5.20 8.74
C CYS A 9 11.90 -5.23 9.17
N ARG A 10 11.08 -6.11 8.60
CA ARG A 10 9.63 -6.19 8.90
C ARG A 10 9.30 -6.60 10.34
N THR A 11 10.28 -7.04 11.13
CA THR A 11 10.08 -7.36 12.55
C THR A 11 10.14 -6.14 13.46
N PHE A 12 10.64 -5.00 12.97
CA PHE A 12 10.76 -3.76 13.75
C PHE A 12 10.25 -2.53 13.00
N LEU A 13 10.42 -2.48 11.68
CA LEU A 13 10.09 -1.36 10.82
C LEU A 13 8.91 -1.66 9.91
N VAL A 14 8.13 -0.62 9.61
CA VAL A 14 7.13 -0.69 8.54
C VAL A 14 7.89 -0.63 7.21
N THR A 15 8.09 -1.80 6.61
CA THR A 15 8.76 -1.91 5.31
C THR A 15 7.84 -1.40 4.20
N PRO A 16 8.38 -1.06 3.02
CA PRO A 16 7.54 -0.71 1.88
C PRO A 16 6.48 -1.78 1.57
N ALA A 17 6.80 -3.06 1.73
CA ALA A 17 5.83 -4.14 1.53
C ALA A 17 4.66 -4.08 2.53
N LEU A 18 4.94 -3.83 3.82
CA LEU A 18 3.90 -3.67 4.84
C LEU A 18 3.07 -2.40 4.64
N HIS A 19 3.73 -1.29 4.25
CA HIS A 19 3.04 -0.03 3.97
C HIS A 19 2.12 -0.13 2.75
N LEU A 20 2.49 -0.92 1.74
CA LEU A 20 1.65 -1.12 0.57
C LEU A 20 0.33 -1.85 0.85
N ILE A 21 0.26 -2.63 1.94
CA ILE A 21 -0.99 -3.26 2.39
C ILE A 21 -1.98 -2.18 2.85
N HIS A 22 -1.51 -1.17 3.56
CA HIS A 22 -2.31 -0.01 3.95
C HIS A 22 -2.84 0.77 2.72
N HIS A 23 -2.11 0.78 1.62
CA HIS A 23 -2.56 1.38 0.35
C HIS A 23 -3.40 0.43 -0.53
N SER A 24 -3.71 -0.76 -0.05
CA SER A 24 -4.59 -1.68 -0.76
C SER A 24 -6.00 -1.08 -0.88
N PRO A 25 -6.73 -1.33 -1.98
CA PRO A 25 -8.15 -0.98 -2.09
C PRO A 25 -9.06 -1.90 -1.24
N ASN A 26 -8.54 -3.03 -0.73
CA ASN A 26 -9.31 -3.92 0.14
C ASN A 26 -9.40 -3.30 1.54
N PHE A 27 -10.62 -3.01 2.00
CA PHE A 27 -10.89 -2.39 3.30
C PHE A 27 -10.19 -3.07 4.49
N ALA A 28 -10.09 -4.40 4.49
CA ALA A 28 -9.44 -5.15 5.57
C ALA A 28 -7.90 -5.07 5.55
N GLU A 29 -7.34 -4.69 4.40
CA GLU A 29 -5.90 -4.44 4.22
C GLU A 29 -5.60 -2.95 4.45
N THR A 30 -6.44 -2.04 3.94
CA THR A 30 -6.32 -0.59 4.17
C THR A 30 -6.28 -0.25 5.65
N ASN A 31 -7.14 -0.87 6.45
CA ASN A 31 -7.24 -0.61 7.88
C ASN A 31 -6.23 -1.43 8.71
N SER A 32 -4.98 -1.48 8.25
CA SER A 32 -3.88 -2.15 8.95
C SER A 32 -2.56 -1.41 8.72
N ASN A 33 -1.55 -1.69 9.54
CA ASN A 33 -0.19 -1.14 9.42
C ASN A 33 -0.13 0.40 9.37
N PHE A 34 -0.80 1.06 10.32
CA PHE A 34 -0.87 2.52 10.45
C PHE A 34 0.45 3.17 10.91
N GLY A 35 1.37 2.38 11.47
CA GLY A 35 2.68 2.86 11.86
C GLY A 35 3.42 3.51 10.68
N PHE A 36 3.99 4.69 10.90
CA PHE A 36 4.78 5.35 9.85
C PHE A 36 6.17 4.71 9.69
N SER A 37 6.88 4.48 10.81
CA SER A 37 8.25 3.95 10.79
C SER A 37 8.39 2.60 11.51
N THR A 38 7.65 2.36 12.59
CA THR A 38 7.81 1.17 13.45
C THR A 38 6.50 0.39 13.59
N ILE A 39 6.61 -0.94 13.64
CA ILE A 39 5.44 -1.83 13.75
C ILE A 39 4.88 -1.97 15.17
N ILE A 40 5.58 -1.42 16.17
CA ILE A 40 5.25 -1.63 17.58
C ILE A 40 3.86 -1.10 17.92
N TRP A 41 3.48 0.05 17.34
CA TRP A 41 2.17 0.64 17.52
C TRP A 41 1.08 -0.26 16.96
N ASP A 42 1.29 -0.81 15.77
CA ASP A 42 0.35 -1.74 15.16
C ASP A 42 0.18 -3.03 15.95
N ARG A 43 1.23 -3.48 16.65
CA ARG A 43 1.13 -4.63 17.56
C ARG A 43 0.39 -4.30 18.85
N ILE A 44 0.65 -3.13 19.44
CA ILE A 44 -0.02 -2.68 20.67
C ILE A 44 -1.52 -2.49 20.44
N PHE A 45 -1.89 -1.88 19.30
CA PHE A 45 -3.28 -1.59 18.97
C PHE A 45 -3.97 -2.67 18.13
N GLY A 46 -3.28 -3.78 17.84
CA GLY A 46 -3.87 -4.93 17.13
C GLY A 46 -4.18 -4.69 15.65
N THR A 47 -3.55 -3.70 15.02
CA THR A 47 -3.73 -3.33 13.61
C THR A 47 -2.63 -3.91 12.69
N PHE A 48 -1.71 -4.72 13.24
CA PHE A 48 -0.63 -5.32 12.45
C PHE A 48 -1.15 -6.39 11.49
N ARG A 49 -0.76 -6.29 10.21
CA ARG A 49 -1.02 -7.28 9.18
C ARG A 49 0.27 -7.63 8.43
N ALA A 50 0.63 -8.90 8.43
CA ALA A 50 1.83 -9.37 7.75
C ALA A 50 1.65 -9.38 6.21
N ALA A 51 2.73 -9.07 5.49
CA ALA A 51 2.77 -9.26 4.04
C ALA A 51 2.92 -10.73 3.67
N SER A 52 2.04 -11.23 2.81
CA SER A 52 2.16 -12.53 2.17
C SER A 52 3.03 -12.41 0.91
N ALA A 53 3.74 -13.49 0.53
CA ALA A 53 4.52 -13.51 -0.72
C ALA A 53 3.64 -13.35 -1.98
N SER A 54 2.34 -13.61 -1.85
CA SER A 54 1.29 -13.42 -2.85
C SER A 54 0.69 -12.01 -2.83
N ASP A 55 0.98 -11.18 -1.82
CA ASP A 55 0.48 -9.82 -1.72
C ASP A 55 1.26 -8.95 -2.70
N LYS A 56 0.82 -8.94 -3.94
CA LYS A 56 0.99 -7.79 -4.83
C LYS A 56 -0.26 -6.93 -4.65
N PRO A 57 -0.31 -6.05 -3.64
CA PRO A 57 -1.49 -5.20 -3.45
C PRO A 57 -1.77 -4.47 -4.77
N LYS A 58 -3.03 -4.52 -5.21
CA LYS A 58 -3.48 -3.85 -6.43
C LYS A 58 -3.51 -2.35 -6.15
N ILE A 59 -2.39 -1.68 -6.34
CA ILE A 59 -2.24 -0.25 -6.12
C ILE A 59 -2.92 0.52 -7.25
N GLY A 60 -3.45 1.69 -6.94
CA GLY A 60 -4.01 2.62 -7.90
C GLY A 60 -5.53 2.70 -7.86
N LEU A 61 -6.02 3.88 -8.23
CA LEU A 61 -7.42 4.28 -8.22
C LEU A 61 -8.20 3.42 -9.22
N GLU A 62 -9.26 2.75 -8.76
CA GLU A 62 -10.02 1.81 -9.59
C GLU A 62 -10.60 2.48 -10.84
N TYR A 63 -11.05 3.73 -10.69
CA TYR A 63 -11.61 4.55 -11.76
C TYR A 63 -10.59 5.11 -12.77
N ALA A 64 -9.29 4.93 -12.54
CA ALA A 64 -8.21 5.44 -13.42
C ALA A 64 -7.29 4.31 -13.92
N ARG A 65 -7.83 3.09 -14.07
CA ARG A 65 -7.08 1.90 -14.49
C ARG A 65 -7.10 1.64 -16.00
N HIS A 66 -7.92 2.33 -16.78
CA HIS A 66 -7.97 2.09 -18.22
C HIS A 66 -6.70 2.63 -18.89
N ALA A 67 -6.26 1.97 -19.98
CA ALA A 67 -5.06 2.38 -20.70
C ALA A 67 -5.11 3.84 -21.17
N ALA A 68 -6.31 4.36 -21.47
CA ALA A 68 -6.52 5.76 -21.82
C ALA A 68 -6.18 6.73 -20.67
N ASP A 69 -6.39 6.32 -19.42
CA ASP A 69 -6.11 7.12 -18.21
C ASP A 69 -4.62 7.15 -17.85
N GLN A 70 -3.83 6.24 -18.43
CA GLN A 70 -2.39 6.10 -18.17
C GLN A 70 -1.52 6.74 -19.27
N THR A 71 -2.14 7.44 -20.23
CA THR A 71 -1.41 8.28 -21.18
C THR A 71 -0.78 9.48 -20.45
N LEU A 72 0.36 9.99 -20.94
CA LEU A 72 1.01 11.16 -20.34
C LEU A 72 0.05 12.34 -20.21
N THR A 73 -0.74 12.60 -21.24
CA THR A 73 -1.75 13.66 -21.25
C THR A 73 -2.83 13.41 -20.20
N ALA A 74 -3.34 12.18 -20.07
CA ALA A 74 -4.33 11.86 -19.04
C ALA A 74 -3.77 12.02 -17.63
N LEU A 75 -2.52 11.61 -17.36
CA LEU A 75 -1.89 11.80 -16.05
C LEU A 75 -1.74 13.27 -15.66
N LEU A 76 -1.54 14.17 -16.64
CA LEU A 76 -1.48 15.61 -16.40
C LEU A 76 -2.87 16.24 -16.17
N ILE A 77 -3.94 15.68 -16.75
CA ILE A 77 -5.30 16.24 -16.69
C ILE A 77 -6.15 15.61 -15.58
N ASN A 78 -5.95 14.33 -15.25
CA ASN A 78 -6.74 13.60 -14.26
C ASN A 78 -6.86 14.30 -12.89
N PRO A 79 -5.84 14.99 -12.35
CA PRO A 79 -5.98 15.77 -11.12
C PRO A 79 -7.02 16.90 -11.19
N MET A 80 -7.35 17.37 -12.39
CA MET A 80 -8.31 18.45 -12.63
C MET A 80 -9.74 17.93 -12.85
N LYS A 81 -9.93 16.61 -12.99
CA LYS A 81 -11.25 16.01 -13.17
C LYS A 81 -11.90 15.72 -11.80
N PRO A 82 -13.23 15.89 -11.66
CA PRO A 82 -13.93 15.46 -10.46
C PRO A 82 -13.82 13.94 -10.31
N GLN A 83 -13.53 13.48 -9.09
CA GLN A 83 -13.42 12.07 -8.76
C GLN A 83 -14.80 11.49 -8.39
N PRO A 84 -15.09 10.22 -8.72
CA PRO A 84 -16.37 9.56 -8.44
C PRO A 84 -16.62 9.32 -6.94
#